data_AF-A0A4R1ALI9-F1
#
_entry.id   AF-A0A4R1ALI9-F1
#
_cell.length_a   1.000
_cell.length_b   1.000
_cell.length_c   1.000
_cell.angle_alpha   90.00
_cell.angle_beta   90.00
_cell.angle_gamma   90.00
#
_symmetry.space_group_name_H-M   'P 1'
#
loop_
_entity.id
_entity.type
_entity.pdbx_description
1 polymer ?
#
loop_
_entity_poly.entity_id
_entity_poly.type
_entity_poly.pdbx_seq_one_letter_code
_entity_poly.pdbx_strand_id
1 'polypeptide(L)'
;MEKIKAIENYEYVCFCCLKEKPIQKYSVYGRGYGSDFDNNNTHLQLCNDCKPPIIEDWFNETPSVDEYIEKYNNEDKICSFINTLPLQGQELFWNRCAHGACADSMESQDWIDDKLGILPDEVYENDYMMYSPRQFKAYEERFPTCEHPVNKVYSDGSKSCYCPFGASGNYNQEVDRNVSTECFGCEKYKVRQTPIKEMDSETYNNYEMYIRGKAVAHLFE
;
A
#
# COMPACT_ATOMS: atom_id res chain seq x y z
N MET A 1 26.90 -2.40 -10.73
CA MET A 1 25.67 -3.19 -10.86
C MET A 1 24.92 -2.65 -12.06
N GLU A 2 24.47 -3.51 -12.97
CA GLU A 2 23.72 -3.05 -14.15
C GLU A 2 22.36 -2.51 -13.71
N LYS A 3 21.94 -1.35 -14.22
CA LYS A 3 20.64 -0.76 -13.87
C LYS A 3 19.53 -1.65 -14.46
N ILE A 4 18.64 -2.15 -13.61
CA ILE A 4 17.46 -2.89 -14.05
C ILE A 4 16.55 -1.92 -14.78
N LYS A 5 16.24 -2.23 -16.05
CA LYS A 5 15.37 -1.42 -16.90
C LYS A 5 14.08 -2.15 -17.20
N ALA A 6 12.99 -1.39 -17.29
CA ALA A 6 11.72 -1.86 -17.81
C ALA A 6 11.87 -2.45 -19.22
N ILE A 7 11.11 -3.50 -19.53
CA ILE A 7 11.04 -4.06 -20.88
C ILE A 7 10.22 -3.12 -21.75
N GLU A 8 10.70 -2.73 -22.93
CA GLU A 8 9.97 -1.81 -23.82
C GLU A 8 8.85 -2.54 -24.58
N ASN A 9 9.17 -3.66 -25.23
CA ASN A 9 8.20 -4.49 -25.95
C ASN A 9 8.09 -5.87 -25.31
N TYR A 10 6.94 -6.16 -24.69
CA TYR A 10 6.72 -7.40 -23.96
C TYR A 10 5.82 -8.41 -24.69
N GLU A 11 5.33 -8.11 -25.91
CA GLU A 11 4.27 -8.91 -26.56
C GLU A 11 4.63 -10.40 -26.69
N TYR A 12 5.91 -10.70 -26.94
CA TYR A 12 6.44 -12.06 -27.09
C TYR A 12 7.50 -12.43 -26.04
N VAL A 13 7.58 -11.65 -24.96
CA VAL A 13 8.57 -11.86 -23.89
C VAL A 13 8.01 -12.80 -22.83
N CYS A 14 8.80 -13.81 -22.47
CA CYS A 14 8.54 -14.65 -21.31
C CYS A 14 8.89 -13.88 -20.03
N PHE A 15 7.93 -13.72 -19.11
CA PHE A 15 8.11 -12.92 -17.89
C PHE A 15 9.13 -13.55 -16.92
N CYS A 16 9.38 -14.85 -17.04
CA CYS A 16 10.37 -15.55 -16.20
C CYS A 16 11.81 -15.38 -16.68
N CYS A 17 12.09 -15.62 -17.97
CA CYS A 17 13.47 -15.55 -18.49
C CYS A 17 13.79 -14.26 -19.26
N LEU A 18 12.81 -13.37 -19.44
CA LEU A 18 12.90 -12.09 -20.15
C LEU A 18 13.41 -12.20 -21.60
N LYS A 19 13.18 -13.35 -22.25
CA LYS A 19 13.55 -13.61 -23.65
C LYS A 19 12.33 -13.68 -24.54
N GLU A 20 12.48 -13.20 -25.77
CA GLU A 20 11.50 -13.40 -26.84
C GLU A 20 11.45 -14.87 -27.25
N LYS A 21 10.26 -15.48 -27.12
CA LYS A 21 10.01 -16.89 -27.41
C LYS A 21 8.53 -17.11 -27.77
N PRO A 22 8.15 -18.28 -28.31
CA PRO A 22 6.76 -18.70 -28.28
C PRO A 22 6.24 -18.71 -26.84
N ILE A 23 5.17 -17.95 -26.58
CA ILE A 23 4.58 -17.76 -25.26
C ILE A 23 3.19 -18.39 -25.14
N GLN A 24 2.87 -18.82 -23.93
CA GLN A 24 1.51 -19.12 -23.48
C GLN A 24 1.08 -18.03 -22.49
N LYS A 25 -0.19 -17.60 -22.56
CA LYS A 25 -0.76 -16.61 -21.66
C LYS A 25 -1.70 -17.28 -20.65
N TYR A 26 -1.57 -16.90 -19.39
CA TYR A 26 -2.45 -17.34 -18.30
C TYR A 26 -3.06 -16.10 -17.67
N SER A 27 -4.39 -15.99 -17.67
CA SER A 27 -5.08 -14.78 -17.24
C SER A 27 -5.81 -15.01 -15.93
N VAL A 28 -5.73 -14.04 -15.04
CA VAL A 28 -6.66 -13.88 -13.92
C VAL A 28 -7.68 -12.86 -14.36
N TYR A 29 -8.95 -13.25 -14.42
CA TYR A 29 -10.03 -12.38 -14.88
C TYR A 29 -11.30 -12.58 -14.06
N GLY A 30 -11.94 -11.47 -13.69
CA GLY A 30 -13.29 -11.45 -13.12
C GLY A 30 -13.42 -12.13 -11.76
N ARG A 31 -12.35 -12.18 -10.96
CA ARG A 31 -12.42 -12.66 -9.58
C ARG A 31 -13.10 -11.61 -8.71
N GLY A 32 -14.02 -12.07 -7.86
CA GLY A 32 -14.87 -11.24 -7.04
C GLY A 32 -14.36 -11.02 -5.63
N TYR A 33 -15.23 -10.43 -4.81
CA TYR A 33 -14.94 -10.07 -3.43
C TYR A 33 -14.44 -11.25 -2.61
N GLY A 34 -13.28 -11.09 -1.96
CA GLY A 34 -12.61 -12.15 -1.19
C GLY A 34 -11.38 -12.76 -1.87
N SER A 35 -11.20 -12.51 -3.17
CA SER A 35 -10.01 -12.87 -3.94
C SER A 35 -8.86 -11.89 -3.69
N ASP A 36 -7.61 -12.38 -3.73
CA ASP A 36 -6.40 -11.54 -3.80
C ASP A 36 -6.34 -10.72 -5.10
N PHE A 37 -7.15 -11.08 -6.09
CA PHE A 37 -7.29 -10.44 -7.39
C PHE A 37 -8.70 -9.84 -7.58
N ASP A 38 -9.40 -9.52 -6.49
CA ASP A 38 -10.72 -8.86 -6.53
C ASP A 38 -10.67 -7.60 -7.39
N ASN A 39 -11.43 -7.60 -8.50
CA ASN A 39 -11.46 -6.53 -9.49
C ASN A 39 -10.06 -6.10 -10.02
N ASN A 40 -9.06 -6.97 -9.94
CA ASN A 40 -7.71 -6.77 -10.46
C ASN A 40 -7.38 -7.90 -11.45
N ASN A 41 -7.61 -7.63 -12.73
CA ASN A 41 -7.35 -8.56 -13.80
C ASN A 41 -5.92 -8.41 -14.29
N THR A 42 -5.28 -9.51 -14.66
CA THR A 42 -3.93 -9.49 -15.23
C THR A 42 -3.65 -10.75 -16.05
N HIS A 43 -2.48 -10.82 -16.69
CA HIS A 43 -2.01 -12.05 -17.32
C HIS A 43 -0.51 -12.24 -17.15
N LEU A 44 -0.11 -13.51 -17.18
CA LEU A 44 1.26 -13.98 -17.15
C LEU A 44 1.63 -14.59 -18.50
N GLN A 45 2.78 -14.22 -19.06
CA GLN A 45 3.32 -14.82 -20.29
C GLN A 45 4.53 -15.69 -19.99
N LEU A 46 4.48 -16.99 -20.31
CA LEU A 46 5.60 -17.92 -20.12
C LEU A 46 5.92 -18.68 -21.41
N CYS A 47 7.21 -18.95 -21.64
CA CYS A 47 7.63 -19.96 -22.61
C CYS A 47 7.54 -21.37 -22.00
N ASN A 48 7.50 -22.40 -22.84
CA ASN A 48 7.42 -23.81 -22.41
C ASN A 48 8.50 -24.20 -21.39
N ASP A 49 9.72 -23.66 -21.53
CA ASP A 49 10.85 -23.98 -20.64
C ASP A 49 10.68 -23.43 -19.21
N CYS A 50 9.84 -22.39 -19.04
CA CYS A 50 9.63 -21.71 -17.76
C CYS A 50 8.27 -22.05 -17.12
N LYS A 51 7.44 -22.83 -17.82
CA LYS A 51 6.08 -23.17 -17.40
C LYS A 51 6.10 -24.25 -16.31
N PRO A 52 5.57 -24.01 -15.11
CA PRO A 52 5.31 -25.06 -14.13
C PRO A 52 4.27 -26.07 -14.68
N PRO A 53 4.42 -27.38 -14.42
CA PRO A 53 3.49 -28.38 -14.95
C PRO A 53 2.02 -28.16 -14.60
N ILE A 54 1.74 -27.55 -13.43
CA ILE A 54 0.39 -27.40 -12.86
C ILE A 54 -0.14 -25.96 -12.94
N ILE A 55 0.48 -25.08 -13.73
CA ILE A 55 0.09 -23.66 -13.76
C ILE A 55 -1.34 -23.45 -14.24
N GLU A 56 -1.84 -24.31 -15.13
CA GLU A 56 -3.21 -24.23 -15.64
C GLU A 56 -4.25 -24.43 -14.52
N ASP A 57 -3.96 -25.30 -13.55
CA ASP A 57 -4.84 -25.55 -12.41
C ASP A 57 -4.99 -24.31 -11.51
N TRP A 58 -3.97 -23.45 -11.48
CA TRP A 58 -3.99 -22.25 -10.63
C TRP A 58 -4.83 -21.13 -11.24
N PHE A 59 -4.70 -20.93 -12.56
CA PHE A 59 -5.36 -19.81 -13.26
C PHE A 59 -6.80 -20.15 -13.67
N ASN A 60 -7.12 -21.42 -13.89
CA ASN A 60 -8.47 -21.89 -14.28
C ASN A 60 -9.31 -22.40 -13.10
N GLU A 61 -8.92 -22.08 -11.86
CA GLU A 61 -9.67 -22.48 -10.67
C GLU A 61 -11.06 -21.82 -10.63
N THR A 62 -12.08 -22.61 -10.32
CA THR A 62 -13.42 -22.11 -9.97
C THR A 62 -13.48 -21.85 -8.46
N PRO A 63 -13.95 -20.68 -8.01
CA PRO A 63 -14.00 -20.39 -6.58
C PRO A 63 -15.02 -21.27 -5.86
N SER A 64 -14.79 -21.48 -4.58
CA SER A 64 -15.89 -21.77 -3.65
C SER A 64 -16.52 -20.45 -3.21
N VAL A 65 -17.85 -20.39 -3.13
CA VAL A 65 -18.59 -19.17 -2.79
C VAL A 65 -19.28 -19.36 -1.45
N ASP A 66 -19.03 -18.43 -0.52
CA ASP A 66 -19.64 -18.36 0.80
C ASP A 66 -20.33 -16.99 0.93
N GLU A 67 -21.66 -16.99 0.86
CA GLU A 67 -22.49 -15.79 0.65
C GLU A 67 -22.10 -15.00 -0.62
N TYR A 68 -21.25 -13.99 -0.46
CA TYR A 68 -20.72 -13.11 -1.52
C TYR A 68 -19.18 -13.11 -1.55
N ILE A 69 -18.54 -13.99 -0.77
CA ILE A 69 -17.10 -14.12 -0.66
C ILE A 69 -16.63 -15.29 -1.53
N GLU A 70 -15.81 -15.01 -2.53
CA GLU A 70 -15.15 -15.99 -3.36
C GLU A 70 -13.81 -16.41 -2.72
N LYS A 71 -13.57 -17.73 -2.64
CA LYS A 71 -12.34 -18.31 -2.10
C LYS A 71 -11.68 -19.20 -3.14
N TYR A 72 -10.43 -18.90 -3.46
CA TYR A 72 -9.56 -19.62 -4.40
C TYR A 72 -8.38 -20.25 -3.65
N ASN A 73 -8.10 -21.53 -3.88
CA ASN A 73 -7.07 -22.27 -3.15
C ASN A 73 -5.66 -22.09 -3.72
N ASN A 74 -5.54 -21.54 -4.93
CA ASN A 74 -4.27 -21.45 -5.65
C ASN A 74 -3.74 -20.02 -5.81
N GLU A 75 -4.41 -18.97 -5.31
CA GLU A 75 -3.95 -17.57 -5.42
C GLU A 75 -2.59 -17.36 -4.78
N ASP A 76 -2.38 -17.86 -3.56
CA ASP A 76 -1.09 -17.85 -2.89
C ASP A 76 0.03 -18.47 -3.74
N LYS A 77 -0.28 -19.50 -4.53
CA LYS A 77 0.71 -20.16 -5.41
C LYS A 77 1.03 -19.29 -6.63
N ILE A 78 0.04 -18.59 -7.18
CA ILE A 78 0.24 -17.59 -8.23
C ILE A 78 1.16 -16.50 -7.68
N CYS A 79 0.79 -15.86 -6.58
CA CYS A 79 1.56 -14.80 -5.94
C CYS A 79 2.99 -15.25 -5.63
N SER A 80 3.15 -16.43 -5.02
CA SER A 80 4.46 -17.01 -4.71
C SER A 80 5.31 -17.24 -5.96
N PHE A 81 4.72 -17.74 -7.05
CA PHE A 81 5.43 -17.93 -8.31
C PHE A 81 5.86 -16.61 -8.94
N ILE A 82 4.97 -15.61 -8.98
CA ILE A 82 5.31 -14.28 -9.51
C ILE A 82 6.47 -13.66 -8.72
N ASN A 83 6.49 -13.81 -7.39
CA ASN A 83 7.56 -13.29 -6.55
C ASN A 83 8.94 -13.94 -6.81
N THR A 84 8.99 -15.08 -7.53
CA THR A 84 10.27 -15.69 -7.97
C THR A 84 10.80 -15.13 -9.29
N LEU A 85 9.99 -14.38 -10.05
CA LEU A 85 10.38 -13.84 -11.34
C LEU A 85 11.37 -12.68 -11.17
N PRO A 86 12.18 -12.34 -12.18
CA PRO A 86 12.90 -11.08 -12.21
C PRO A 86 11.96 -9.89 -12.04
N LEU A 87 12.45 -8.76 -11.49
CA LEU A 87 11.63 -7.57 -11.24
C LEU A 87 10.88 -7.09 -12.48
N GLN A 88 11.47 -7.18 -13.68
CA GLN A 88 10.75 -6.85 -14.91
C GLN A 88 9.56 -7.76 -15.18
N GLY A 89 9.67 -9.06 -14.87
CA GLY A 89 8.57 -10.00 -15.00
C GLY A 89 7.46 -9.75 -13.98
N GLN A 90 7.84 -9.38 -12.76
CA GLN A 90 6.92 -8.96 -11.72
C GLN A 90 6.17 -7.67 -12.12
N GLU A 91 6.89 -6.67 -12.64
CA GLU A 91 6.31 -5.41 -13.14
C GLU A 91 5.29 -5.67 -14.24
N LEU A 92 5.63 -6.52 -15.21
CA LEU A 92 4.70 -6.83 -16.29
C LEU A 92 3.40 -7.46 -15.77
N PHE A 93 3.45 -8.29 -14.73
CA PHE A 93 2.26 -8.93 -14.16
C PHE A 93 1.47 -8.01 -13.21
N TRP A 94 2.14 -7.36 -12.26
CA TRP A 94 1.48 -6.57 -11.21
C TRP A 94 1.14 -5.14 -11.62
N ASN A 95 1.76 -4.61 -12.67
CA ASN A 95 1.64 -3.22 -13.08
C ASN A 95 1.12 -3.10 -14.51
N ARG A 96 1.91 -3.51 -15.51
CA ARG A 96 1.62 -3.16 -16.91
C ARG A 96 0.46 -3.95 -17.52
N CYS A 97 0.31 -5.22 -17.15
CA CYS A 97 -0.79 -6.05 -17.60
C CYS A 97 -1.99 -6.01 -16.63
N ALA A 98 -1.83 -5.38 -15.47
CA ALA A 98 -2.88 -5.23 -14.48
C ALA A 98 -3.91 -4.19 -14.94
N HIS A 99 -5.19 -4.51 -14.80
CA HIS A 99 -6.30 -3.63 -15.16
C HIS A 99 -7.59 -4.03 -14.41
N GLY A 100 -8.45 -3.05 -14.15
CA GLY A 100 -9.67 -3.24 -13.38
C GLY A 100 -9.86 -2.11 -12.38
N ALA A 101 -10.89 -2.21 -11.53
CA ALA A 101 -11.20 -1.15 -10.57
C ALA A 101 -10.20 -1.09 -9.40
N CYS A 102 -9.49 -2.19 -9.14
CA CYS A 102 -8.49 -2.30 -8.06
C CYS A 102 -7.05 -2.45 -8.61
N ALA A 103 -6.83 -2.10 -9.87
CA ALA A 103 -5.50 -2.07 -10.45
C ALA A 103 -4.91 -0.65 -10.36
N ASP A 104 -3.87 -0.50 -9.53
CA ASP A 104 -3.08 0.72 -9.46
C ASP A 104 -1.89 0.60 -10.43
N SER A 105 -1.77 1.53 -11.37
CA SER A 105 -0.68 1.53 -12.35
C SER A 105 0.29 2.68 -12.14
N MET A 106 1.57 2.37 -12.31
CA MET A 106 2.69 3.30 -12.35
C MET A 106 3.39 3.20 -13.71
N GLU A 107 4.12 4.24 -14.09
CA GLU A 107 5.07 4.12 -15.19
C GLU A 107 6.07 2.99 -14.89
N SER A 108 6.40 2.21 -15.91
CA SER A 108 7.05 0.92 -15.70
C SER A 108 8.43 1.01 -15.04
N GLN A 109 9.20 2.06 -15.33
CA GLN A 109 10.48 2.25 -14.67
C GLN A 109 10.29 2.72 -13.23
N ASP A 110 9.26 3.52 -12.94
CA ASP A 110 8.98 4.00 -11.60
C ASP A 110 8.52 2.85 -10.70
N TRP A 111 7.72 1.91 -11.21
CA TRP A 111 7.37 0.69 -10.48
C TRP A 111 8.61 -0.12 -10.10
N ILE A 112 9.57 -0.28 -11.03
CA ILE A 112 10.83 -1.00 -10.76
C ILE A 112 11.67 -0.23 -9.74
N ASP A 113 11.80 1.10 -9.89
CA ASP A 113 12.58 1.94 -9.01
C ASP A 113 11.95 2.00 -7.59
N ASP A 114 10.62 1.90 -7.47
CA ASP A 114 9.88 1.73 -6.20
C ASP A 114 10.26 0.42 -5.52
N LYS A 115 10.18 -0.72 -6.23
CA LYS A 115 10.56 -2.03 -5.67
C LYS A 115 12.04 -2.14 -5.32
N LEU A 116 12.88 -1.31 -5.93
CA LEU A 116 14.29 -1.19 -5.57
C LEU A 116 14.56 -0.22 -4.41
N GLY A 117 13.56 0.54 -3.97
CA GLY A 117 13.69 1.56 -2.91
C GLY A 117 14.54 2.76 -3.34
N ILE A 118 14.56 3.07 -4.64
CA ILE A 118 15.35 4.17 -5.23
C ILE A 118 14.49 5.21 -5.95
N LEU A 119 13.16 5.04 -5.97
CA LEU A 119 12.25 6.02 -6.52
C LEU A 119 12.32 7.32 -5.68
N PRO A 120 12.48 8.51 -6.29
CA PRO A 120 12.50 9.76 -5.55
C PRO A 120 11.17 10.05 -4.84
N ASP A 121 11.23 10.62 -3.64
CA ASP A 121 10.04 10.98 -2.83
C ASP A 121 9.05 11.86 -3.63
N GLU A 122 9.57 12.78 -4.45
CA GLU A 122 8.76 13.69 -5.26
C GLU A 122 7.91 12.98 -6.30
N VAL A 123 8.33 11.80 -6.79
CA VAL A 123 7.57 11.04 -7.79
C VAL A 123 6.35 10.39 -7.12
N TYR A 124 6.50 9.82 -5.93
CA TYR A 124 5.35 9.33 -5.14
C TYR A 124 4.32 10.44 -4.93
N GLU A 125 4.78 11.61 -4.47
CA GLU A 125 3.94 12.71 -4.03
C GLU A 125 3.23 13.43 -5.20
N ASN A 126 3.93 13.67 -6.30
CA ASN A 126 3.42 14.52 -7.38
C ASN A 126 2.79 13.73 -8.52
N ASP A 127 3.31 12.54 -8.84
CA ASP A 127 2.90 11.80 -10.03
C ASP A 127 1.84 10.74 -9.68
N TYR A 128 1.92 10.15 -8.49
CA TYR A 128 1.03 9.07 -8.05
C TYR A 128 0.10 9.45 -6.89
N MET A 129 0.25 10.65 -6.32
CA MET A 129 -0.49 11.09 -5.12
C MET A 129 -0.40 10.09 -3.96
N MET A 130 0.73 9.39 -3.87
CA MET A 130 1.05 8.40 -2.86
C MET A 130 1.92 9.00 -1.76
N TYR A 131 1.93 8.35 -0.60
CA TYR A 131 2.84 8.73 0.48
C TYR A 131 4.27 8.30 0.15
N SER A 132 5.21 9.22 0.31
CA SER A 132 6.63 8.96 0.07
C SER A 132 7.32 8.35 1.29
N PRO A 133 8.44 7.60 1.13
CA PRO A 133 9.24 7.08 2.24
C PRO A 133 9.57 8.11 3.33
N ARG A 134 9.86 9.37 2.97
CA ARG A 134 10.09 10.43 3.97
C ARG A 134 8.84 10.79 4.80
N GLN A 135 7.64 10.70 4.22
CA GLN A 135 6.39 10.96 4.92
C GLN A 135 6.07 9.81 5.90
N PHE A 136 6.24 8.57 5.45
CA PHE A 136 6.15 7.37 6.31
C PHE A 136 7.07 7.51 7.52
N LYS A 137 8.35 7.78 7.27
CA LYS A 137 9.35 7.93 8.33
C LYS A 137 9.00 9.05 9.31
N ALA A 138 8.53 10.21 8.81
CA ALA A 138 8.13 11.31 9.67
C ALA A 138 6.96 10.93 10.60
N TYR A 139 5.99 10.17 10.10
CA TYR A 139 4.89 9.66 10.91
C TYR A 139 5.38 8.65 11.96
N GLU A 140 6.17 7.66 11.56
CA GLU A 140 6.72 6.61 12.44
C GLU A 140 7.58 7.20 13.58
N GLU A 141 8.36 8.24 13.31
CA GLU A 141 9.24 8.86 14.31
C GLU A 141 8.48 9.88 15.20
N ARG A 142 7.59 10.67 14.60
CA ARG A 142 6.96 11.81 15.29
C ARG A 142 5.67 11.44 15.99
N PHE A 143 4.81 10.62 15.39
CA PHE A 143 3.50 10.33 15.98
C PHE A 143 3.61 9.67 17.37
N PRO A 144 4.46 8.64 17.59
CA PRO A 144 4.58 7.99 18.90
C PRO A 144 5.18 8.90 19.97
N THR A 145 5.98 9.88 19.55
CA THR A 145 6.76 10.74 20.47
C THR A 145 6.15 12.11 20.69
N CYS A 146 5.18 12.54 19.87
CA CYS A 146 4.54 13.85 19.97
C CYS A 146 3.72 13.99 21.25
N GLU A 147 3.67 15.18 21.86
CA GLU A 147 2.89 15.45 23.09
C GLU A 147 1.39 15.64 22.86
N HIS A 148 1.00 15.95 21.62
CA HIS A 148 -0.37 16.35 21.27
C HIS A 148 -1.37 15.20 21.13
N PRO A 149 -1.00 14.02 20.57
CA PRO A 149 -1.93 12.90 20.48
C PRO A 149 -2.47 12.46 21.85
N VAL A 150 -3.75 12.11 21.89
CA VAL A 150 -4.44 11.62 23.08
C VAL A 150 -5.17 10.32 22.76
N ASN A 151 -5.32 9.46 23.76
CA ASN A 151 -6.11 8.25 23.66
C ASN A 151 -7.60 8.63 23.71
N LYS A 152 -8.35 8.26 22.67
CA LYS A 152 -9.79 8.44 22.57
C LYS A 152 -10.48 7.12 22.92
N VAL A 153 -11.42 7.17 23.86
CA VAL A 153 -12.28 6.04 24.24
C VAL A 153 -13.68 6.29 23.68
N TYR A 154 -14.18 5.34 22.92
CA TYR A 154 -15.51 5.40 22.32
C TYR A 154 -16.56 4.78 23.25
N SER A 155 -17.84 5.04 22.97
CA SER A 155 -18.96 4.55 23.78
C SER A 155 -19.09 3.03 23.80
N ASP A 156 -18.60 2.35 22.76
CA ASP A 156 -18.54 0.89 22.67
C ASP A 156 -17.32 0.29 23.39
N GLY A 157 -16.49 1.12 24.03
CA GLY A 157 -15.27 0.73 24.73
C GLY A 157 -14.05 0.54 23.82
N SER A 158 -14.21 0.68 22.50
CA SER A 158 -13.06 0.70 21.58
C SER A 158 -12.17 1.90 21.87
N LYS A 159 -10.90 1.79 21.48
CA LYS A 159 -9.87 2.81 21.77
C LYS A 159 -8.98 3.06 20.57
N SER A 160 -8.58 4.31 20.39
CA SER A 160 -7.60 4.73 19.39
C SER A 160 -6.84 5.97 19.87
N CYS A 161 -5.95 6.52 19.05
CA CYS A 161 -5.20 7.72 19.38
C CYS A 161 -5.35 8.79 18.29
N TYR A 162 -5.62 10.04 18.68
CA TYR A 162 -5.78 11.15 17.76
C TYR A 162 -5.00 12.38 18.19
N CYS A 163 -4.34 13.00 17.21
CA CYS A 163 -3.72 14.31 17.29
C CYS A 163 -4.73 15.38 16.88
N PRO A 164 -4.88 16.47 17.66
CA PRO A 164 -5.65 17.64 17.26
C PRO A 164 -5.23 18.28 15.93
N PHE A 165 -4.08 17.91 15.36
CA PHE A 165 -3.59 18.43 14.09
C PHE A 165 -3.78 17.46 12.91
N GLY A 166 -4.64 16.46 13.08
CA GLY A 166 -5.12 15.59 11.99
C GLY A 166 -4.51 14.20 11.96
N ALA A 167 -3.36 13.98 12.61
CA ALA A 167 -2.77 12.64 12.68
C ALA A 167 -3.54 11.68 13.60
N SER A 168 -3.64 10.42 13.21
CA SER A 168 -4.25 9.36 14.00
C SER A 168 -3.37 8.12 14.05
N GLY A 169 -3.63 7.24 15.01
CA GLY A 169 -2.97 5.95 15.10
C GLY A 169 -3.68 5.05 16.10
N ASN A 170 -3.03 3.94 16.42
CA ASN A 170 -3.53 2.96 17.37
C ASN A 170 -3.46 3.50 18.80
N TYR A 171 -4.20 2.85 19.70
CA TYR A 171 -4.18 3.17 21.12
C TYR A 171 -2.74 3.20 21.68
N ASN A 172 -2.47 4.11 22.62
CA ASN A 172 -1.13 4.38 23.15
C ASN A 172 -0.13 4.97 22.14
N GLN A 173 -0.64 5.67 21.11
CA GLN A 173 0.17 6.23 20.03
C GLN A 173 1.00 5.20 19.26
N GLU A 174 0.53 3.97 19.22
CA GLU A 174 1.12 2.98 18.34
C GLU A 174 0.88 3.40 16.89
N VAL A 175 1.89 3.23 16.06
CA VAL A 175 1.82 3.51 14.61
C VAL A 175 0.73 2.60 14.02
N ASP A 176 -0.18 3.18 13.24
CA ASP A 176 -1.17 2.42 12.48
C ASP A 176 -0.65 2.13 11.05
N ARG A 177 -1.22 1.10 10.42
CA ARG A 177 -1.04 0.82 9.00
C ARG A 177 -1.51 1.99 8.13
N ASN A 178 -2.49 2.75 8.61
CA ASN A 178 -2.96 3.97 7.97
C ASN A 178 -2.05 5.14 8.37
N VAL A 179 -1.05 5.42 7.55
CA VAL A 179 -0.10 6.51 7.77
C VAL A 179 -0.75 7.88 7.62
N SER A 180 -0.34 8.81 8.48
CA SER A 180 -0.78 10.20 8.45
C SER A 180 0.38 11.12 8.03
N THR A 181 0.18 11.83 6.91
CA THR A 181 1.15 12.80 6.38
C THR A 181 1.22 14.09 7.17
N GLU A 182 0.27 14.34 8.06
CA GLU A 182 0.14 15.52 8.90
C GLU A 182 1.33 15.65 9.87
N CYS A 183 2.05 14.56 10.11
CA CYS A 183 3.30 14.55 10.87
C CYS A 183 4.49 15.08 10.04
N PHE A 184 4.45 14.92 8.71
CA PHE A 184 5.44 15.46 7.79
C PHE A 184 5.30 16.98 7.69
N GLY A 185 6.38 17.72 7.97
CA GLY A 185 6.34 19.18 8.00
C GLY A 185 5.57 19.80 9.18
N CYS A 186 5.08 19.01 10.14
CA CYS A 186 4.30 19.53 11.27
C CYS A 186 5.12 20.49 12.15
N GLU A 187 4.78 21.78 12.13
CA GLU A 187 5.41 22.80 12.98
C GLU A 187 4.98 22.71 14.45
N LYS A 188 3.89 22.00 14.74
CA LYS A 188 3.36 21.80 16.09
C LYS A 188 3.96 20.58 16.79
N TYR A 189 4.87 19.85 16.13
CA TYR A 189 5.51 18.71 16.76
C TYR A 189 6.34 19.12 17.98
N LYS A 190 6.11 18.45 19.11
CA LYS A 190 6.91 18.59 20.33
C LYS A 190 6.99 17.25 21.05
N VAL A 191 8.19 16.89 21.52
CA VAL A 191 8.44 15.63 22.22
C VAL A 191 7.69 15.60 23.55
N ARG A 192 6.92 14.53 23.75
CA ARG A 192 6.14 14.24 24.96
C ARG A 192 7.05 14.06 26.17
N GLN A 193 6.70 14.74 27.26
CA GLN A 193 7.35 14.58 28.58
C GLN A 193 6.38 14.08 29.66
N THR A 194 5.11 13.89 29.31
CA THR A 194 4.04 13.51 30.23
C THR A 194 3.29 12.29 29.71
N PRO A 195 2.59 11.52 30.57
CA PRO A 195 1.75 10.42 30.13
C PRO A 195 0.73 10.82 29.05
N ILE A 196 0.30 9.83 28.25
CA ILE A 196 -0.76 10.01 27.25
C ILE A 196 -2.08 10.28 27.98
N LYS A 197 -2.77 11.36 27.58
CA LYS A 197 -4.08 11.69 28.13
C LYS A 197 -5.11 10.69 27.58
N GLU A 198 -6.03 10.25 28.42
CA GLU A 198 -7.20 9.48 28.02
C GLU A 198 -8.43 10.40 28.07
N MET A 199 -9.26 10.37 27.02
CA MET A 199 -10.44 11.22 26.87
C MET A 199 -11.57 10.42 26.22
N ASP A 200 -12.81 10.66 26.64
CA ASP A 200 -13.96 10.25 25.84
C ASP A 200 -14.10 11.10 24.56
N SER A 201 -15.03 10.70 23.69
CA SER A 201 -15.20 11.35 22.40
C SER A 201 -15.65 12.81 22.48
N GLU A 202 -16.51 13.17 23.43
CA GLU A 202 -17.00 14.53 23.59
C GLU A 202 -15.90 15.46 24.12
N THR A 203 -15.17 15.00 25.12
CA THR A 203 -14.01 15.68 25.69
C THR A 203 -12.92 15.89 24.64
N TYR A 204 -12.64 14.87 23.82
CA TYR A 204 -11.69 15.00 22.71
C TYR A 204 -12.11 16.10 21.72
N ASN A 205 -13.36 16.13 21.29
CA ASN A 205 -13.83 17.13 20.32
C ASN A 205 -13.64 18.56 20.85
N ASN A 206 -13.99 18.80 22.12
CA ASN A 206 -13.77 20.09 22.77
C ASN A 206 -12.27 20.42 22.91
N TYR A 207 -11.44 19.43 23.27
CA TYR A 207 -9.99 19.58 23.37
C TYR A 207 -9.35 19.92 22.02
N GLU A 208 -9.74 19.22 20.95
CA GLU A 208 -9.26 19.46 19.60
C GLU A 208 -9.57 20.90 19.15
N MET A 209 -10.81 21.34 19.30
CA MET A 209 -11.22 22.71 18.96
C MET A 209 -10.40 23.74 19.73
N TYR A 210 -10.19 23.53 21.02
CA TYR A 210 -9.39 24.43 21.86
C TYR A 210 -7.93 24.50 21.43
N ILE A 211 -7.27 23.36 21.20
CA ILE A 211 -5.87 23.30 20.80
C ILE A 211 -5.66 23.93 19.42
N ARG A 212 -6.54 23.63 18.45
CA ARG A 212 -6.51 24.26 17.13
C ARG A 212 -6.70 25.78 17.23
N GLY A 213 -7.68 26.24 18.01
CA GLY A 213 -7.93 27.67 18.22
C GLY A 213 -6.73 28.42 18.79
N LYS A 214 -6.07 27.85 19.81
CA LYS A 214 -4.83 28.42 20.38
C LYS A 214 -3.69 28.50 19.39
N ALA A 215 -3.53 27.48 18.55
CA ALA A 215 -2.45 27.42 17.57
C ALA A 215 -2.57 28.52 16.50
N VAL A 216 -3.79 28.98 16.20
CA VAL A 216 -4.07 30.07 15.25
C VAL A 216 -3.86 31.45 15.89
N ALA A 217 -4.26 31.64 17.15
CA ALA A 217 -4.13 32.93 17.84
C ALA A 217 -2.68 33.43 17.93
N HIS A 218 -1.71 32.54 18.13
CA HIS A 218 -0.28 32.87 18.16
C HIS A 218 0.34 33.25 16.80
N LEU A 219 -0.41 33.14 15.69
CA LEU A 219 0.06 33.61 14.37
C LEU A 219 -0.29 35.09 14.11
N PHE A 220 -1.06 35.72 15.00
CA PHE A 220 -1.51 37.11 14.89
C PHE A 220 -0.96 38.02 16.01
N GLU A 221 0.01 37.53 16.79
CA GLU A 221 0.79 38.28 17.77
C GLU A 221 2.22 38.48 17.26
#